data_AF-A0A1H6A2X5-F1
#
_entry.id   AF-A0A1H6A2X5-F1
#
_cell.length_a   1.000
_cell.length_b   1.000
_cell.length_c   1.000
_cell.angle_alpha   90.00
_cell.angle_beta   90.00
_cell.angle_gamma   90.00
#
_symmetry.space_group_name_H-M   'P 1'
#
loop_
_entity.id
_entity.type
_entity.pdbx_description
1 polymer ?
#
loop_
_entity_poly.entity_id
_entity_poly.type
_entity_poly.pdbx_seq_one_letter_code
_entity_poly.pdbx_strand_id
1 'polypeptide(L)'
;MLATADSSSRPIAVPLQANLRRAISAGYYAVFHLLIAEAVGRLLPTAPPTLTARVSRAFEHREMKKVCDWFVKPQLPDQLRDLLPGGVSPELNRVAKNFLQLQEARHRADYDLQFPLDRQIALARVKEAEDLFRTWNNVRDEEDSRIFLTALAFGGRWSK
;
A
#
# COMPACT_ATOMS: atom_id res chain seq x y z
N MET A 1 -14.30 15.53 -56.06
CA MET A 1 -15.18 15.01 -55.00
C MET A 1 -14.67 13.62 -54.61
N LEU A 2 -13.73 13.56 -53.67
CA LEU A 2 -13.17 12.33 -53.11
C LEU A 2 -13.33 12.45 -51.59
N ALA A 3 -14.20 11.60 -51.04
CA ALA A 3 -14.51 11.57 -49.62
C ALA A 3 -13.31 10.99 -48.84
N THR A 4 -12.80 11.77 -47.91
CA THR A 4 -11.88 11.33 -46.85
C THR A 4 -12.66 10.47 -45.86
N ALA A 5 -12.26 9.20 -45.71
CA ALA A 5 -12.81 8.33 -44.67
C ALA A 5 -12.26 8.75 -43.30
N ASP A 6 -13.21 9.13 -42.44
CA ASP A 6 -13.04 9.55 -41.06
C ASP A 6 -12.53 8.40 -40.17
N SER A 7 -11.73 8.79 -39.17
CA SER A 7 -11.03 7.92 -38.23
C SER A 7 -12.00 7.16 -37.33
N SER A 8 -11.78 5.86 -37.22
CA SER A 8 -12.55 4.95 -36.38
C SER A 8 -12.20 5.12 -34.89
N SER A 9 -12.82 6.08 -34.22
CA SER A 9 -12.89 6.08 -32.76
C SER A 9 -13.77 4.92 -32.30
N ARG A 10 -13.15 3.81 -31.87
CA ARG A 10 -13.87 2.70 -31.21
C ARG A 10 -14.64 3.26 -30.00
N PRO A 11 -15.92 2.90 -29.81
CA PRO A 11 -16.66 3.30 -28.62
C PRO A 11 -15.92 2.78 -27.38
N ILE A 12 -15.62 3.68 -26.44
CA ILE A 12 -14.97 3.31 -25.18
C ILE A 12 -15.95 2.40 -24.44
N ALA A 13 -15.61 1.11 -24.32
CA ALA A 13 -16.39 0.18 -23.53
C ALA A 13 -16.47 0.70 -22.09
N VAL A 14 -17.69 0.95 -21.60
CA VAL A 14 -17.91 1.35 -20.21
C VAL A 14 -17.35 0.23 -19.32
N PRO A 15 -16.39 0.51 -18.42
CA PRO A 15 -15.84 -0.52 -17.57
C PRO A 15 -16.94 -1.13 -16.70
N LEU A 16 -17.06 -2.46 -16.72
CA LEU A 16 -17.92 -3.17 -15.79
C LEU A 16 -17.52 -2.80 -14.34
N GLN A 17 -18.49 -2.52 -13.47
CA GLN A 17 -18.26 -2.20 -12.06
C GLN A 17 -17.31 -3.18 -11.37
N ALA A 18 -17.42 -4.48 -11.70
CA ALA A 18 -16.52 -5.52 -11.20
C ALA A 18 -15.05 -5.31 -11.60
N ASN A 19 -14.76 -4.77 -12.79
CA ASN A 19 -13.40 -4.47 -13.23
C ASN A 19 -12.81 -3.29 -12.45
N LEU A 20 -13.61 -2.25 -12.21
CA LEU A 20 -13.20 -1.08 -11.43
C LEU A 20 -12.87 -1.48 -9.98
N ARG A 21 -13.75 -2.25 -9.34
CA ARG A 21 -13.53 -2.79 -7.99
C ARG A 21 -12.25 -3.63 -7.92
N ARG A 22 -12.07 -4.57 -8.86
CA ARG A 22 -10.87 -5.40 -8.94
C ARG A 22 -9.59 -4.59 -9.15
N ALA A 23 -9.61 -3.51 -9.93
CA ALA A 23 -8.46 -2.65 -10.13
C ALA A 23 -8.01 -1.97 -8.82
N ILE A 24 -8.97 -1.49 -8.02
CA ILE A 24 -8.69 -0.87 -6.71
C ILE A 24 -8.10 -1.92 -5.75
N SER A 25 -8.75 -3.07 -5.64
CA SER A 25 -8.29 -4.14 -4.75
C SER A 25 -6.90 -4.65 -5.16
N ALA A 26 -6.64 -4.81 -6.46
CA ALA A 26 -5.33 -5.17 -6.98
C ALA A 26 -4.24 -4.13 -6.65
N GLY A 27 -4.56 -2.83 -6.76
CA GLY A 27 -3.64 -1.76 -6.38
C GLY A 27 -3.25 -1.82 -4.89
N TYR A 28 -4.23 -2.07 -4.01
CA TYR A 28 -3.95 -2.30 -2.59
C TYR A 28 -3.11 -3.55 -2.35
N TYR A 29 -3.44 -4.68 -2.97
CA TYR A 29 -2.69 -5.92 -2.78
C TYR A 29 -1.25 -5.81 -3.29
N ALA A 30 -1.00 -5.04 -4.35
CA ALA A 30 0.35 -4.77 -4.84
C ALA A 30 1.21 -4.07 -3.77
N VAL A 31 0.70 -3.02 -3.12
CA VAL A 31 1.45 -2.31 -2.07
C VAL A 31 1.58 -3.14 -0.79
N PHE A 32 0.56 -3.94 -0.46
CA PHE A 32 0.62 -4.88 0.66
C PHE A 32 1.73 -5.90 0.48
N HIS A 33 1.81 -6.53 -0.70
CA HIS A 33 2.85 -7.52 -1.00
C HIS A 33 4.23 -6.88 -1.15
N LEU A 34 4.35 -5.65 -1.65
CA LEU A 34 5.61 -4.90 -1.66
C LEU A 34 6.19 -4.79 -0.24
N LEU A 35 5.41 -4.25 0.71
CA LEU A 35 5.91 -4.02 2.07
C LEU A 35 6.23 -5.32 2.81
N ILE A 36 5.47 -6.39 2.57
CA ILE A 36 5.78 -7.72 3.12
C ILE A 36 7.09 -8.25 2.55
N ALA A 37 7.29 -8.17 1.23
CA ALA A 37 8.52 -8.64 0.60
C ALA A 37 9.74 -7.86 1.13
N GLU A 38 9.60 -6.55 1.27
CA GLU A 38 10.65 -5.67 1.78
C GLU A 38 10.96 -5.90 3.26
N ALA A 39 9.94 -6.17 4.09
CA ALA A 39 10.13 -6.51 5.50
C ALA A 39 10.79 -7.88 5.66
N VAL A 40 10.28 -8.90 4.97
CA VAL A 40 10.82 -10.26 5.06
C VAL A 40 12.25 -10.32 4.50
N GLY A 41 12.52 -9.64 3.37
CA GLY A 41 13.87 -9.59 2.81
C GLY A 41 14.90 -8.95 3.75
N ARG A 42 14.48 -8.00 4.60
CA ARG A 42 15.36 -7.40 5.61
C ARG A 42 15.49 -8.23 6.88
N LEU A 43 14.39 -8.79 7.38
CA LEU A 43 14.39 -9.57 8.63
C LEU A 43 15.03 -10.95 8.45
N LEU A 44 14.95 -11.52 7.24
CA LEU A 44 15.32 -12.90 6.95
C LEU A 44 16.15 -13.01 5.65
N PRO A 45 17.31 -12.32 5.53
CA PRO A 45 18.06 -12.23 4.29
C PRO A 45 18.61 -13.58 3.78
N THR A 46 18.83 -14.53 4.69
CA THR A 46 19.41 -15.86 4.39
C THR A 46 18.45 -17.02 4.70
N ALA A 47 17.18 -16.74 4.97
CA ALA A 47 16.21 -17.77 5.35
C ALA A 47 15.79 -18.66 4.16
N PRO A 48 15.46 -19.93 4.41
CA PRO A 48 14.94 -20.81 3.37
C PRO A 48 13.54 -20.34 2.90
N PRO A 49 13.15 -20.59 1.63
CA PRO A 49 11.88 -20.13 1.08
C PRO A 49 10.64 -20.55 1.88
N THR A 50 10.70 -21.71 2.54
CA THR A 50 9.62 -22.22 3.39
C THR A 50 9.40 -21.37 4.64
N LEU A 51 10.47 -20.86 5.25
CA LEU A 51 10.38 -19.94 6.40
C LEU A 51 9.91 -18.56 5.93
N THR A 52 10.51 -18.03 4.85
CA THR A 52 10.08 -16.78 4.21
C THR A 52 8.59 -16.77 3.94
N ALA A 53 8.04 -17.82 3.32
CA ALA A 53 6.60 -17.93 3.04
C ALA A 53 5.73 -18.05 4.31
N ARG A 54 6.24 -18.66 5.39
CA ARG A 54 5.53 -18.69 6.68
C ARG A 54 5.47 -17.29 7.29
N VAL A 55 6.58 -16.56 7.30
CA VAL A 55 6.63 -15.20 7.86
C VAL A 55 5.82 -14.21 7.02
N SER A 56 5.90 -14.27 5.68
CA SER A 56 5.06 -13.43 4.80
C SER A 56 3.56 -13.57 5.09
N ARG A 57 3.09 -14.78 5.44
CA ARG A 57 1.68 -15.03 5.78
C ARG A 57 1.28 -14.61 7.19
N ALA A 58 2.25 -14.32 8.05
CA ALA A 58 1.99 -13.84 9.42
C ALA A 58 1.64 -12.34 9.45
N PHE A 59 1.87 -11.61 8.36
CA PHE A 59 1.45 -10.21 8.25
C PHE A 59 -0.07 -10.11 8.11
N GLU A 60 -0.67 -9.23 8.89
CA GLU A 60 -2.11 -9.01 8.90
C GLU A 60 -2.46 -7.58 8.46
N HIS A 61 -3.49 -7.45 7.62
CA HIS A 61 -3.98 -6.16 7.14
C HIS A 61 -4.31 -5.18 8.27
N ARG A 62 -4.91 -5.67 9.37
CA ARG A 62 -5.30 -4.85 10.53
C ARG A 62 -4.10 -4.32 11.32
N GLU A 63 -3.09 -5.16 11.51
CA GLU A 63 -1.88 -4.77 12.24
C GLU A 63 -1.04 -3.79 11.40
N MET A 64 -0.86 -4.05 10.10
CA MET A 64 -0.17 -3.11 9.22
C MET A 64 -0.89 -1.76 9.15
N LYS A 65 -2.24 -1.75 9.13
CA LYS A 65 -3.05 -0.52 9.24
C LYS A 65 -2.70 0.26 10.51
N LYS A 66 -2.71 -0.42 11.64
CA LYS A 66 -2.46 0.18 12.96
C LYS A 66 -1.07 0.81 13.03
N VAL A 67 -0.06 0.14 12.50
CA VAL A 67 1.30 0.67 12.42
C VAL A 67 1.36 1.87 11.49
N CYS A 68 0.76 1.80 10.29
CA CYS A 68 0.72 2.96 9.40
C CYS A 68 0.02 4.17 10.06
N ASP A 69 -1.04 3.94 10.83
CA ASP A 69 -1.71 4.99 11.61
C ASP A 69 -0.79 5.64 12.66
N TRP A 70 0.11 4.89 13.31
CA TRP A 70 1.14 5.46 14.18
C TRP A 70 2.11 6.37 13.43
N PHE A 71 2.56 5.96 12.25
CA PHE A 71 3.54 6.70 11.44
C PHE A 71 2.95 7.95 10.76
N VAL A 72 1.62 8.05 10.71
CA VAL A 72 0.92 9.25 10.21
C VAL A 72 0.64 10.27 11.33
N LYS A 73 0.57 9.81 12.59
CA LYS A 73 0.21 10.66 13.73
C LYS A 73 1.36 11.60 14.13
N PRO A 74 1.05 12.78 14.69
CA PRO A 74 2.07 13.71 15.17
C PRO A 74 2.89 13.16 16.36
N GLN A 75 2.28 12.29 17.17
CA GLN A 75 2.95 11.63 18.28
C GLN A 75 3.09 10.13 18.03
N LEU A 76 4.33 9.66 18.03
CA LEU A 76 4.66 8.24 18.03
C LEU A 76 4.32 7.60 19.38
N PRO A 77 3.90 6.32 19.38
CA PRO A 77 3.87 5.50 20.59
C PRO A 77 5.22 5.55 21.31
N ASP A 78 5.21 5.50 22.65
CA ASP A 78 6.44 5.61 23.47
C ASP A 78 7.52 4.61 23.00
N GLN A 79 7.13 3.40 22.60
CA GLN A 79 8.04 2.33 22.19
C GLN A 79 8.75 2.57 20.84
N LEU A 80 8.25 3.51 20.04
CA LEU A 80 8.89 3.92 18.79
C LEU A 80 9.65 5.23 18.95
N ARG A 81 9.39 5.98 20.03
CA ARG A 81 9.93 7.33 20.22
C ARG A 81 11.45 7.31 20.44
N ASP A 82 11.95 6.29 21.14
CA ASP A 82 13.39 6.09 21.35
C ASP A 82 14.13 5.65 20.08
N LEU A 83 13.42 4.98 19.16
CA LEU A 83 13.98 4.49 17.89
C LEU A 83 13.94 5.55 16.80
N LEU A 84 13.00 6.50 16.90
CA LEU A 84 12.80 7.59 15.95
C LEU A 84 12.83 8.95 16.70
N PRO A 85 13.98 9.33 17.28
CA PRO A 85 14.09 10.57 18.08
C PRO A 85 13.84 11.82 17.24
N GLY A 86 14.11 11.77 15.93
CA GLY A 86 13.80 12.84 14.97
C GLY A 86 12.37 12.81 14.42
N GLY A 87 11.55 11.84 14.85
CA GLY A 87 10.23 11.59 14.28
C GLY A 87 10.28 10.76 12.99
N VAL A 88 9.14 10.74 12.28
CA VAL A 88 8.98 10.02 11.01
C VAL A 88 9.32 10.98 9.86
N SER A 89 10.14 10.55 8.90
CA SER A 89 10.43 11.36 7.71
C SER A 89 9.15 11.68 6.91
N PRO A 90 9.07 12.83 6.22
CA PRO A 90 7.90 13.20 5.42
C PRO A 90 7.53 12.13 4.37
N GLU A 91 8.53 11.51 3.77
CA GLU A 91 8.38 10.48 2.73
C GLU A 91 7.84 9.17 3.32
N LEU A 92 8.33 8.73 4.48
CA LEU A 92 7.82 7.54 5.15
C LEU A 92 6.41 7.76 5.70
N ASN A 93 6.12 8.97 6.21
CA ASN A 93 4.76 9.39 6.56
C ASN A 93 3.82 9.30 5.34
N ARG A 94 4.28 9.75 4.16
CA ARG A 94 3.54 9.65 2.90
C ARG A 94 3.29 8.19 2.49
N VAL A 95 4.27 7.30 2.64
CA VAL A 95 4.10 5.86 2.41
C VAL A 95 3.00 5.30 3.30
N ALA A 96 3.07 5.55 4.61
CA ALA A 96 2.08 5.09 5.58
C ALA A 96 0.68 5.64 5.29
N LYS A 97 0.57 6.94 4.96
CA LYS A 97 -0.69 7.59 4.59
C LYS A 97 -1.31 6.99 3.32
N ASN A 98 -0.52 6.79 2.27
CA ASN A 98 -1.00 6.17 1.04
C ASN A 98 -1.47 4.73 1.27
N PHE A 99 -0.77 3.96 2.11
CA PHE A 99 -1.20 2.61 2.47
C PHE A 99 -2.59 2.61 3.14
N LEU A 100 -2.81 3.51 4.11
CA LEU A 100 -4.12 3.66 4.78
C LEU A 100 -5.24 4.00 3.79
N GLN A 101 -4.97 4.92 2.87
CA GLN A 101 -5.94 5.33 1.83
C GLN A 101 -6.29 4.18 0.89
N LEU A 102 -5.30 3.43 0.43
CA LEU A 102 -5.51 2.28 -0.45
C LEU A 102 -6.25 1.15 0.26
N GLN A 103 -5.96 0.92 1.54
CA GLN A 103 -6.67 -0.08 2.33
C GLN A 103 -8.16 0.27 2.49
N GLU A 104 -8.46 1.52 2.81
CA GLU A 104 -9.84 1.99 2.93
C GLU A 104 -10.56 1.91 1.57
N ALA A 105 -9.90 2.33 0.49
CA ALA A 105 -10.44 2.22 -0.85
C ALA A 105 -10.75 0.77 -1.24
N ARG A 106 -9.87 -0.17 -0.90
CA ARG A 106 -10.08 -1.61 -1.09
C ARG A 106 -11.25 -2.12 -0.26
N HIS A 107 -11.37 -1.72 1.00
CA HIS A 107 -12.48 -2.12 1.85
C HIS A 107 -13.83 -1.67 1.26
N ARG A 108 -13.93 -0.42 0.79
CA ARG A 108 -15.13 0.07 0.11
C ARG A 108 -15.38 -0.64 -1.23
N ALA A 109 -14.34 -0.85 -2.03
CA ALA A 109 -14.46 -1.55 -3.31
C ALA A 109 -14.95 -3.00 -3.16
N ASP A 110 -14.55 -3.70 -2.09
CA ASP A 110 -14.91 -5.10 -1.85
C ASP A 110 -16.27 -5.26 -1.15
N TYR A 111 -16.62 -4.37 -0.21
CA TYR A 111 -17.75 -4.59 0.69
C TYR A 111 -18.90 -3.59 0.58
N ASP A 112 -18.67 -2.38 0.03
CA ASP A 112 -19.72 -1.38 -0.14
C ASP A 112 -20.38 -1.54 -1.52
N LEU A 113 -21.51 -2.25 -1.56
CA LEU A 113 -22.28 -2.51 -2.78
C LEU A 113 -22.89 -1.23 -3.38
N GLN A 114 -23.03 -0.17 -2.59
CA GLN A 114 -23.60 1.10 -3.02
C GLN A 114 -22.53 2.11 -3.44
N PHE A 115 -21.24 1.79 -3.23
CA PHE A 115 -20.14 2.68 -3.59
C PHE A 115 -20.15 3.00 -5.10
N PRO A 116 -20.42 4.26 -5.49
CA PRO A 116 -20.39 4.64 -6.89
C PRO A 116 -18.93 4.71 -7.34
N LEU A 117 -18.53 3.78 -8.20
CA LEU A 117 -17.21 3.74 -8.80
C LEU A 117 -17.29 4.11 -10.27
N ASP A 118 -16.35 4.95 -10.70
CA ASP A 118 -16.11 5.22 -12.10
C ASP A 118 -14.64 4.95 -12.45
N ARG A 119 -14.33 5.13 -13.74
CA ARG A 119 -12.99 4.92 -14.28
C ARG A 119 -11.96 5.87 -13.64
N GLN A 120 -12.33 7.11 -13.35
CA GLN A 120 -11.40 8.10 -12.79
C GLN A 120 -11.02 7.74 -11.35
N ILE A 121 -11.98 7.33 -10.53
CA ILE A 121 -11.73 6.87 -9.16
C ILE A 121 -10.79 5.67 -9.16
N ALA A 122 -11.07 4.65 -9.99
CA ALA A 122 -10.22 3.47 -10.07
C ALA A 122 -8.79 3.80 -10.53
N LEU A 123 -8.63 4.64 -11.57
CA LEU A 123 -7.32 5.10 -12.03
C LEU A 123 -6.57 5.89 -10.96
N ALA A 124 -7.27 6.74 -10.19
CA ALA A 124 -6.66 7.47 -9.09
C ALA A 124 -6.10 6.52 -8.02
N ARG A 125 -6.83 5.44 -7.66
CA ARG A 125 -6.32 4.45 -6.70
C ARG A 125 -5.12 3.68 -7.24
N VAL A 126 -5.11 3.33 -8.53
CA VAL A 126 -3.96 2.68 -9.18
C VAL A 126 -2.74 3.61 -9.16
N LYS A 127 -2.94 4.89 -9.48
CA LYS A 127 -1.89 5.91 -9.45
C LYS A 127 -1.33 6.12 -8.03
N GLU A 128 -2.18 6.12 -7.01
CA GLU A 128 -1.76 6.16 -5.60
C GLU A 128 -0.87 4.97 -5.23
N ALA A 129 -1.20 3.76 -5.71
CA ALA A 129 -0.35 2.58 -5.52
C ALA A 129 1.01 2.76 -6.20
N GLU A 130 1.06 3.18 -7.47
CA GLU A 130 2.33 3.46 -8.15
C GLU A 130 3.16 4.55 -7.45
N ASP A 131 2.53 5.61 -6.96
CA ASP A 131 3.21 6.68 -6.22
C ASP A 131 3.80 6.16 -4.90
N LEU A 132 3.13 5.20 -4.23
CA LEU A 132 3.71 4.52 -3.07
C LEU A 132 4.95 3.72 -3.47
N PHE A 133 4.92 2.95 -4.57
CA PHE A 133 6.11 2.23 -5.07
C PHE A 133 7.29 3.19 -5.33
N ARG A 134 7.02 4.32 -5.98
CA ARG A 134 8.04 5.35 -6.25
C ARG A 134 8.59 5.96 -4.96
N THR A 135 7.72 6.35 -4.04
CA THR A 135 8.12 6.94 -2.76
C THR A 135 8.94 5.95 -1.95
N TRP A 136 8.48 4.69 -1.88
CA TRP A 136 9.19 3.62 -1.18
C TRP A 136 10.60 3.40 -1.73
N ASN A 137 10.76 3.38 -3.06
CA ASN A 137 12.10 3.21 -3.66
C ASN A 137 13.10 4.32 -3.29
N ASN A 138 12.62 5.52 -2.94
CA ASN A 138 13.50 6.61 -2.53
C ASN A 138 13.94 6.48 -1.06
N VAL A 139 13.09 5.91 -0.19
CA VAL A 139 13.35 5.84 1.27
C VAL A 139 13.78 4.48 1.77
N ARG A 140 13.68 3.43 0.94
CA ARG A 140 13.87 2.02 1.35
C ARG A 140 15.16 1.75 2.12
N ASP A 141 16.22 2.52 1.89
CA ASP A 141 17.53 2.29 2.51
C ASP A 141 17.79 3.15 3.75
N GLU A 142 16.84 4.02 4.12
CA GLU A 142 16.89 4.86 5.31
C GLU A 142 16.69 4.04 6.60
N GLU A 143 17.18 4.56 7.71
CA GLU A 143 17.11 3.89 9.02
C GLU A 143 15.69 3.79 9.56
N ASP A 144 14.90 4.86 9.39
CA ASP A 144 13.49 4.89 9.79
C ASP A 144 12.63 3.88 9.01
N SER A 145 12.96 3.62 7.74
CA SER A 145 12.34 2.56 6.93
C SER A 145 12.58 1.16 7.50
N ARG A 146 13.74 0.90 8.12
CA ARG A 146 14.00 -0.39 8.79
C ARG A 146 13.10 -0.55 10.01
N ILE A 147 12.98 0.51 10.81
CA ILE A 147 12.11 0.55 11.99
C ILE A 147 10.65 0.37 11.56
N PHE A 148 10.20 1.04 10.50
CA PHE A 148 8.86 0.89 9.95
C PHE A 148 8.54 -0.53 9.52
N LEU A 149 9.40 -1.16 8.71
CA LEU A 149 9.18 -2.54 8.27
C LEU A 149 9.17 -3.54 9.43
N THR A 150 10.01 -3.30 10.42
CA THR A 150 10.07 -4.12 11.62
C THR A 150 8.77 -3.96 12.42
N ALA A 151 8.30 -2.72 12.61
CA ALA A 151 7.03 -2.42 13.25
C ALA A 151 5.86 -3.06 12.50
N LEU A 152 5.84 -3.06 11.16
CA LEU A 152 4.82 -3.76 10.35
C LEU A 152 4.77 -5.27 10.62
N ALA A 153 5.93 -5.90 10.84
CA ALA A 153 6.03 -7.34 11.07
C ALA A 153 5.54 -7.76 12.46
N PHE A 154 5.79 -6.93 13.48
CA PHE A 154 5.46 -7.25 14.87
C PHE A 154 4.18 -6.58 15.35
N GLY A 155 3.69 -5.53 14.68
CA GLY A 155 2.42 -4.87 14.95
C GLY A 155 2.24 -4.51 16.43
N GLY A 156 1.05 -4.80 16.98
CA GLY A 156 0.75 -4.65 18.40
C GLY A 156 1.52 -5.59 19.35
N ARG A 157 2.38 -6.47 18.85
CA ARG A 157 3.30 -7.27 19.69
C ARG A 157 4.60 -6.54 19.97
N TRP A 158 4.89 -5.46 19.25
CA TRP A 158 5.99 -4.55 19.55
C TRP A 158 5.80 -3.83 20.90
N SER A 159 4.55 -3.73 21.37
CA SER A 159 4.20 -3.05 22.62
C SER A 159 4.24 -3.95 23.86
N LYS A 160 4.93 -5.10 23.80
CA LYS A 160 5.18 -6.00 24.94
C LYS A 160 6.66 -6.12 25.18
#